data_AF-A0A6A6M0T1-F1
#
_entry.id   AF-A0A6A6M0T1-F1
#
_cell.length_a   1.000
_cell.length_b   1.000
_cell.length_c   1.000
_cell.angle_alpha   90.00
_cell.angle_beta   90.00
_cell.angle_gamma   90.00
#
_symmetry.space_group_name_H-M   'P 1'
#
loop_
_entity.id
_entity.type
_entity.pdbx_description
1 polymer ?
#
loop_
_entity_poly.entity_id
_entity_poly.type
_entity_poly.pdbx_seq_one_letter_code
_entity_poly.pdbx_strand_id
1 'polypeptide(L)'
;MADAKGVAEAERVAKHIILAKFKEDVSAEEIQQLIKGFANLVNLIPPMKSFRWGTDAGIEKLTEGYTHVFESTFETTQGIAEYVAHPAHIEYSNLLAPALEKVLAMDYQSNIVQL
;
A
#
# COMPACT_ATOMS: atom_id res chain seq x y z
N MET A 1 -1.07 35.64 -19.48
CA MET A 1 -1.43 34.89 -20.69
C MET A 1 -0.16 34.24 -21.23
N ALA A 2 -0.21 32.91 -21.34
CA ALA A 2 0.74 31.97 -21.95
C ALA A 2 2.19 31.96 -21.40
N ASP A 3 2.82 30.84 -21.06
CA ASP A 3 2.42 29.45 -20.84
C ASP A 3 3.61 28.85 -20.10
N ALA A 4 3.43 28.36 -18.87
CA ALA A 4 4.40 27.47 -18.24
C ALA A 4 4.27 26.10 -18.91
N LYS A 5 4.75 26.00 -20.15
CA LYS A 5 4.80 24.76 -20.92
C LYS A 5 5.65 23.75 -20.16
N GLY A 6 4.97 22.75 -19.63
CA GLY A 6 5.44 21.37 -19.55
C GLY A 6 6.78 21.20 -18.85
N VAL A 7 6.76 21.19 -17.52
CA VAL A 7 7.51 20.11 -16.88
C VAL A 7 6.88 18.85 -17.45
N ALA A 8 7.57 18.17 -18.36
CA ALA A 8 7.17 16.82 -18.75
C ALA A 8 6.89 16.08 -17.46
N GLU A 9 5.66 15.58 -17.30
CA GLU A 9 5.25 14.78 -16.16
C GLU A 9 6.21 13.58 -16.09
N ALA A 10 7.34 13.74 -15.41
CA ALA A 10 8.10 12.62 -14.92
C ALA A 10 7.11 11.84 -14.06
N GLU A 11 6.72 10.65 -14.55
CA GLU A 11 5.55 9.88 -14.14
C GLU A 11 5.31 9.96 -12.64
N ARG A 12 4.42 10.87 -12.22
CA ARG A 12 4.04 11.00 -10.81
C ARG A 12 3.20 9.78 -10.47
N VAL A 13 3.82 8.76 -9.90
CA VAL A 13 3.09 7.57 -9.46
C VAL A 13 2.28 7.86 -8.20
N ALA A 14 1.11 7.25 -8.12
CA ALA A 14 0.33 7.22 -6.90
C ALA A 14 0.72 5.99 -6.06
N LYS A 15 0.80 6.19 -4.75
CA LYS A 15 1.24 5.17 -3.79
C LYS A 15 0.18 5.05 -2.71
N HIS A 16 -0.13 3.81 -2.38
CA HIS A 16 -0.95 3.42 -1.25
C HIS A 16 -0.06 2.65 -0.27
N ILE A 17 0.19 3.24 0.90
CA ILE A 17 1.04 2.66 1.94
C ILE A 17 0.17 2.21 3.10
N ILE A 18 0.40 1.00 3.59
CA ILE A 18 -0.16 0.53 4.86
C ILE A 18 0.99 0.21 5.81
N LEU A 19 0.93 0.76 7.03
CA LEU A 19 1.69 0.28 8.18
C LEU A 19 0.78 -0.57 9.04
N ALA A 20 1.25 -1.76 9.43
CA ALA A 20 0.44 -2.70 10.17
C ALA A 20 1.19 -3.36 11.33
N LYS A 21 0.43 -3.81 12.32
CA LYS A 21 0.86 -4.76 13.34
C LYS A 21 -0.18 -5.88 13.38
N PHE A 22 0.25 -7.13 13.19
CA PHE A 22 -0.61 -8.30 13.40
C PHE A 22 -0.81 -8.55 14.90
N LYS A 23 -1.95 -9.13 15.28
CA LYS A 23 -2.19 -9.59 16.66
C LYS A 23 -1.24 -10.72 17.02
N GLU A 24 -0.96 -10.86 18.32
CA GLU A 24 0.01 -11.84 18.84
C GLU A 24 -0.40 -13.30 18.63
N ASP A 25 -1.69 -13.57 18.45
CA ASP A 25 -2.26 -14.90 18.24
C ASP A 25 -2.28 -15.33 16.77
N VAL A 26 -1.90 -14.45 15.83
CA VAL A 26 -1.82 -14.77 14.40
C VAL A 26 -0.50 -15.50 14.12
N SER A 27 -0.60 -16.70 13.55
CA SER A 27 0.59 -17.50 13.25
C SER A 27 1.43 -16.92 12.11
N ALA A 28 2.72 -17.25 12.06
CA ALA A 28 3.59 -16.81 10.97
C ALA A 28 3.13 -17.34 9.62
N GLU A 29 2.60 -18.57 9.57
CA GLU A 29 2.01 -19.18 8.38
C GLU A 29 0.79 -18.39 7.89
N GLU A 30 -0.09 -17.98 8.81
CA GLU A 30 -1.26 -17.17 8.49
C GLU A 30 -0.87 -15.78 7.98
N ILE A 31 0.11 -15.13 8.63
CA ILE A 31 0.68 -13.85 8.15
C ILE A 31 1.19 -14.01 6.71
N GLN A 32 1.95 -15.08 6.42
CA GLN A 32 2.44 -15.34 5.06
C GLN A 32 1.32 -15.58 4.04
N GLN A 33 0.23 -16.25 4.44
CA GLN A 33 -0.94 -16.44 3.59
C GLN A 33 -1.66 -15.11 3.31
N LEU A 34 -1.84 -14.26 4.32
CA LEU A 34 -2.44 -12.93 4.19
C LEU A 34 -1.60 -12.06 3.25
N ILE A 35 -0.29 -12.03 3.43
CA ILE A 35 0.63 -11.27 2.56
C ILE A 35 0.54 -11.74 1.10
N LYS A 36 0.50 -13.06 0.86
CA LYS A 36 0.30 -13.61 -0.50
C LYS A 36 -1.05 -13.23 -1.08
N GLY A 37 -2.10 -13.22 -0.25
CA GLY A 37 -3.43 -12.73 -0.62
C GLY A 37 -3.40 -11.27 -1.08
N PHE A 38 -2.69 -10.40 -0.33
CA PHE A 38 -2.50 -9.00 -0.72
C PHE A 38 -1.77 -8.90 -2.05
N ALA A 39 -0.62 -9.58 -2.19
CA ALA A 39 0.17 -9.55 -3.41
C ALA A 39 -0.64 -10.00 -4.64
N ASN A 40 -1.56 -10.95 -4.46
CA ASN A 40 -2.42 -11.42 -5.55
C ASN A 40 -3.44 -10.38 -6.03
N LEU A 41 -3.74 -9.33 -5.25
CA LEU A 41 -4.62 -8.25 -5.70
C LEU A 41 -4.08 -7.54 -6.95
N VAL A 42 -2.76 -7.55 -7.18
CA VAL A 42 -2.14 -7.07 -8.43
C VAL A 42 -2.69 -7.81 -9.65
N ASN A 43 -2.97 -9.12 -9.52
CA ASN A 43 -3.50 -9.93 -10.62
C ASN A 43 -5.02 -9.73 -10.81
N LEU A 44 -5.72 -9.28 -9.77
CA LEU A 44 -7.18 -9.19 -9.75
C LEU A 44 -7.70 -7.78 -10.02
N ILE A 45 -6.88 -6.75 -9.75
CA ILE A 45 -7.30 -5.35 -9.74
C ILE A 45 -6.39 -4.56 -10.68
N PRO A 46 -6.77 -4.37 -11.97
CA PRO A 46 -5.90 -3.78 -12.99
C PRO A 46 -5.29 -2.40 -12.67
N PRO A 47 -5.94 -1.51 -11.88
CA PRO A 47 -5.31 -0.28 -11.41
C PRO A 47 -4.08 -0.49 -10.51
N MET A 48 -4.02 -1.57 -9.74
CA MET A 48 -2.91 -1.88 -8.83
C MET A 48 -1.74 -2.48 -9.61
N LYS A 49 -0.72 -1.67 -9.89
CA LYS A 49 0.37 -2.04 -10.83
C LYS A 49 1.48 -2.88 -10.20
N SER A 50 1.73 -2.69 -8.91
CA SER A 50 2.70 -3.50 -8.18
C SER A 50 2.44 -3.47 -6.69
N PHE A 51 3.00 -4.47 -6.01
CA PHE A 51 2.94 -4.63 -4.57
C PHE A 51 4.33 -4.97 -4.04
N ARG A 52 4.72 -4.33 -2.95
CA ARG A 52 5.94 -4.63 -2.17
C ARG A 52 5.59 -4.64 -0.70
N TRP A 53 6.37 -5.36 0.09
CA TRP A 53 6.19 -5.38 1.53
C TRP A 53 7.52 -5.64 2.23
N GLY A 54 7.57 -5.36 3.53
CA GLY A 54 8.70 -5.68 4.39
C GLY A 54 8.35 -5.51 5.87
N THR A 55 9.29 -5.86 6.73
CA THR A 55 9.21 -5.64 8.18
C THR A 55 10.12 -4.49 8.60
N ASP A 56 9.84 -3.90 9.75
CA ASP A 56 10.74 -2.92 10.35
C ASP A 56 12.18 -3.47 10.48
N ALA A 57 13.15 -2.64 10.14
CA ALA A 57 14.58 -2.96 10.24
C ALA A 57 15.17 -2.61 11.62
N GLY A 58 14.42 -1.93 12.50
CA GLY A 58 14.81 -1.67 13.88
C GLY A 58 15.91 -0.61 14.05
N ILE A 59 16.17 0.20 13.02
CA ILE A 59 17.27 1.17 12.99
C ILE A 59 16.96 2.39 13.87
N GLU A 60 15.88 3.10 13.56
CA GLU A 60 15.53 4.37 14.24
C GLU A 60 14.62 4.20 15.47
N LYS A 61 13.98 3.03 15.64
CA LYS A 61 13.12 2.69 16.79
C LYS A 61 11.94 3.65 17.05
N LEU A 62 11.47 4.37 16.03
CA LEU A 62 10.31 5.28 16.06
C LEU A 62 9.07 4.69 15.40
N THR A 63 8.91 3.36 15.45
CA THR A 63 7.87 2.68 14.68
C THR A 63 6.47 2.79 15.27
N GLU A 64 6.31 3.36 16.47
CA GLU A 64 5.03 3.43 17.17
C GLU A 64 4.34 2.05 17.27
N GLY A 65 5.11 0.97 17.32
CA GLY A 65 4.63 -0.40 17.40
C GLY A 65 4.17 -1.02 16.08
N TYR A 66 4.23 -0.32 14.94
CA TYR A 66 4.05 -0.94 13.63
C TYR A 66 5.24 -1.85 13.31
N THR A 67 4.98 -2.99 12.66
CA THR A 67 6.00 -4.02 12.39
C THR A 67 6.14 -4.35 10.92
N HIS A 68 5.10 -4.07 10.12
CA HIS A 68 5.06 -4.35 8.69
C HIS A 68 4.74 -3.09 7.91
N VAL A 69 5.30 -3.00 6.71
CA VAL A 69 4.94 -2.02 5.68
C VAL A 69 4.47 -2.76 4.42
N PHE A 70 3.40 -2.26 3.82
CA PHE A 70 2.89 -2.69 2.52
C PHE A 70 2.83 -1.47 1.62
N GLU A 71 3.40 -1.56 0.42
CA GLU A 71 3.37 -0.52 -0.59
C GLU A 71 2.71 -1.04 -1.85
N SER A 72 1.67 -0.36 -2.29
CA SER A 72 1.01 -0.59 -3.57
C SER A 72 1.22 0.60 -4.50
N THR A 73 1.50 0.34 -5.77
CA THR A 73 1.73 1.40 -6.77
C THR A 73 0.59 1.46 -7.77
N PHE A 74 0.18 2.67 -8.09
CA PHE A 74 -0.87 3.01 -9.04
C PHE A 74 -0.37 4.11 -9.98
N GLU A 75 -0.97 4.22 -11.16
CA GLU A 75 -0.67 5.32 -12.07
C GLU A 75 -1.29 6.63 -11.58
N THR A 76 -2.46 6.58 -10.94
CA THR A 76 -3.23 7.75 -10.48
C THR A 76 -3.90 7.51 -9.13
N THR A 77 -4.25 8.59 -8.44
CA THR A 77 -5.04 8.52 -7.19
C THR A 77 -6.48 8.02 -7.44
N GLN A 78 -7.03 8.27 -8.64
CA GLN A 78 -8.30 7.66 -9.06
C GLN A 78 -8.18 6.13 -9.14
N GLY A 79 -7.05 5.60 -9.59
CA GLY A 79 -6.78 4.16 -9.57
C GLY A 79 -6.80 3.56 -8.16
N ILE A 80 -6.35 4.31 -7.15
CA ILE A 80 -6.49 3.89 -5.74
C ILE A 80 -7.97 3.83 -5.34
N ALA A 81 -8.76 4.85 -5.69
CA ALA A 81 -10.20 4.87 -5.37
C ALA A 81 -10.95 3.69 -6.01
N GLU A 82 -10.63 3.35 -7.27
CA GLU A 82 -11.17 2.17 -7.95
C GLU A 82 -10.77 0.87 -7.25
N TYR A 83 -9.52 0.76 -6.83
CA TYR A 83 -9.02 -0.38 -6.04
C TYR A 83 -9.77 -0.52 -4.72
N VAL A 84 -9.96 0.57 -3.97
CA VAL A 84 -10.66 0.56 -2.68
C VAL A 84 -12.11 0.07 -2.84
N ALA A 85 -12.78 0.50 -3.91
CA ALA A 85 -14.16 0.11 -4.22
C ALA A 85 -14.28 -1.29 -4.84
N HIS A 86 -13.17 -1.92 -5.25
CA HIS A 86 -13.20 -3.18 -5.97
C HIS A 86 -13.66 -4.34 -5.07
N PRO A 87 -14.57 -5.22 -5.52
CA PRO A 87 -15.07 -6.34 -4.70
C PRO A 87 -13.96 -7.25 -4.14
N ALA A 88 -12.94 -7.57 -4.95
CA ALA A 88 -11.80 -8.38 -4.52
C ALA A 88 -10.98 -7.72 -3.39
N HIS A 89 -10.86 -6.38 -3.41
CA HIS A 89 -10.20 -5.65 -2.32
C HIS A 89 -11.06 -5.67 -1.04
N ILE A 90 -12.37 -5.48 -1.17
CA ILE A 90 -13.31 -5.52 -0.03
C ILE A 90 -13.28 -6.91 0.63
N GLU A 91 -13.32 -7.97 -0.17
CA GLU A 91 -13.23 -9.35 0.31
C GLU A 91 -11.89 -9.60 1.03
N TYR A 92 -10.77 -9.21 0.42
CA TYR A 92 -9.46 -9.34 1.05
C TYR A 92 -9.33 -8.48 2.33
N SER A 93 -9.87 -7.27 2.34
CA SER A 93 -9.87 -6.39 3.51
C SER A 93 -10.63 -7.01 4.69
N ASN A 94 -11.78 -7.65 4.42
CA ASN A 94 -12.55 -8.37 5.43
C ASN A 94 -11.80 -9.59 5.99
N LEU A 95 -10.93 -10.21 5.19
CA LEU A 95 -10.05 -11.29 5.63
C LEU A 95 -8.86 -10.76 6.46
N LEU A 96 -8.23 -9.66 6.04
CA LEU A 96 -7.03 -9.10 6.68
C LEU A 96 -7.35 -8.39 8.01
N ALA A 97 -8.40 -7.56 8.03
CA ALA A 97 -8.67 -6.67 9.16
C ALA A 97 -8.78 -7.39 10.53
N PRO A 98 -9.41 -8.57 10.65
CA PRO A 98 -9.46 -9.31 11.91
C PRO A 98 -8.10 -9.74 12.45
N ALA A 99 -7.08 -9.91 11.59
CA ALA A 99 -5.73 -10.32 11.99
C ALA A 99 -4.86 -9.14 12.47
N LEU A 100 -5.30 -7.89 12.28
CA LEU A 100 -4.52 -6.70 12.62
C LEU A 100 -4.86 -6.18 14.02
N GLU A 101 -3.82 -5.87 14.79
CA GLU A 101 -3.90 -5.08 16.03
C GLU A 101 -3.86 -3.59 15.72
N LYS A 102 -3.03 -3.19 14.74
CA LYS A 102 -2.89 -1.81 14.29
C LYS A 102 -2.85 -1.75 12.77
N VAL A 103 -3.49 -0.73 12.22
CA VAL A 103 -3.43 -0.41 10.79
C VAL A 103 -3.44 1.10 10.60
N LEU A 104 -2.56 1.60 9.73
CA LEU A 104 -2.56 2.97 9.25
C LEU A 104 -2.37 2.91 7.74
N ALA A 105 -3.26 3.58 7.01
CA ALA A 105 -3.17 3.70 5.56
C ALA A 105 -2.90 5.16 5.17
N MET A 106 -2.10 5.37 4.14
CA MET A 106 -1.84 6.68 3.56
C MET A 106 -1.70 6.59 2.05
N ASP A 107 -2.44 7.44 1.36
CA ASP A 107 -2.38 7.59 -0.09
C ASP A 107 -1.70 8.90 -0.44
N TYR A 108 -0.76 8.85 -1.39
CA TYR A 108 -0.09 10.05 -1.87
C TYR A 108 0.31 9.91 -3.34
N GLN A 109 0.46 11.06 -4.00
CA GLN A 109 1.12 11.13 -5.28
C GLN A 109 2.56 11.58 -5.08
N SER A 110 3.52 10.84 -5.64
CA SER A 110 4.93 11.12 -5.46
C SER A 110 5.31 12.45 -6.10
N ASN A 111 5.93 13.34 -5.34
CA ASN A 111 6.57 14.54 -5.85
C ASN A 111 8.08 14.37 -5.73
N ILE A 112 8.78 14.55 -6.85
CA ILE A 112 10.24 14.48 -6.89
C ILE A 112 10.77 15.91 -6.80
N VAL A 113 11.65 16.15 -5.82
CA VAL A 113 12.43 17.39 -5.75
C VAL A 113 13.67 17.20 -6.61
N GLN A 114 13.82 18.03 -7.63
CA GLN A 114 15.07 18.11 -8.40
C GLN A 114 16.09 18.88 -7.55
N LEU A 115 17.24 18.25 -7.28
CA LEU A 115 18.36 18.81 -6.53
C LEU A 115 19.45 19.32 -7.48
#